data_AF-A0A1X0Q8L3-F1
#
_entry.id   AF-A0A1X0Q8L3-F1
#
_cell.length_a   1.000
_cell.length_b   1.000
_cell.length_c   1.000
_cell.angle_alpha   90.00
_cell.angle_beta   90.00
_cell.angle_gamma   90.00
#
_symmetry.space_group_name_H-M   'P 1'
#
loop_
_entity.id
_entity.type
_entity.pdbx_description
1 polymer ?
#
loop_
_entity_poly.entity_id
_entity_poly.type
_entity_poly.pdbx_seq_one_letter_code
_entity_poly.pdbx_strand_id
1 'polypeptide(L)'
;MIYSLFSVDIENNKKIFRSTKPQSISKINYIFSEFISSLQHVIYKDLYNYVSIGLSNTMFIVAQISKDHSISEVNDYLEKIRTSGVDDLFDILISFDNILYNGYAINDDIQMIKSMDSQDEKIHELMLEHRKQERKELEKEYKRQRNQDKLIEKILTKEKFKNTFDSFNEPVSKILTSDKPVIISLKETVDCTISSENFIKENSVKGELNLTITDEYYQNIKIMYCNIIENAKFSPFLDKELLKEKILKVNKNVQTNKKVPLVKYTTKHSQLPISIDCWSSNEDGQKVDSLTFTASKDIKNLYIQFNTKKLTRLEIDGRYDEINDEIRLNCGTIKKDDSIMYEIKHSERDPSGIFPLSLSFETDMVSNLKITKVFSKDDQIDDFDFIKDFTINSYIIEE
;
A
#
# COMPACT_ATOMS: atom_id res chain seq x y z
N MET A 1 32.13 35.31 -8.71
CA MET A 1 31.62 36.46 -9.49
C MET A 1 30.44 37.13 -8.81
N ILE A 2 29.31 36.43 -8.72
CA ILE A 2 28.09 36.92 -8.07
C ILE A 2 28.06 36.39 -6.64
N TYR A 3 27.93 37.29 -5.66
CA TYR A 3 27.91 36.95 -4.24
C TYR A 3 26.49 36.64 -3.77
N SER A 4 25.55 37.52 -4.10
CA SER A 4 24.12 37.33 -3.86
C SER A 4 23.33 37.82 -5.06
N LEU A 5 22.14 37.28 -5.23
CA LEU A 5 21.26 37.68 -6.27
C LEU A 5 19.84 37.75 -5.71
N PHE A 6 19.12 38.78 -6.13
CA PHE A 6 17.87 39.20 -5.54
C PHE A 6 16.83 39.36 -6.63
N SER A 7 15.59 38.98 -6.35
CA SER A 7 14.45 39.29 -7.19
C SER A 7 13.42 40.03 -6.34
N VAL A 8 12.95 41.17 -6.84
CA VAL A 8 12.04 42.09 -6.14
C VAL A 8 10.86 42.41 -7.04
N ASP A 9 9.67 42.24 -6.48
CA ASP A 9 8.43 42.76 -7.02
C ASP A 9 7.98 43.93 -6.13
N ILE A 10 8.03 45.14 -6.70
CA ILE A 10 7.70 46.40 -6.02
C ILE A 10 6.19 46.50 -5.76
N GLU A 11 5.35 45.95 -6.64
CA GLU A 11 3.89 46.08 -6.54
C GLU A 11 3.33 45.18 -5.43
N ASN A 12 3.80 43.92 -5.38
CA ASN A 12 3.34 42.95 -4.38
C ASN A 12 4.21 42.90 -3.12
N ASN A 13 5.25 43.74 -3.03
CA ASN A 13 6.25 43.74 -1.95
C ASN A 13 6.85 42.35 -1.67
N LYS A 14 6.97 41.53 -2.73
CA LYS A 14 7.56 40.20 -2.65
C LYS A 14 9.05 40.30 -2.96
N LYS A 15 9.86 39.60 -2.18
CA LYS A 15 11.31 39.58 -2.34
C LYS A 15 11.83 38.18 -2.13
N ILE A 16 12.73 37.75 -2.99
CA ILE A 16 13.48 36.53 -2.81
C ILE A 16 14.95 36.84 -3.01
N PHE A 17 15.78 36.13 -2.25
CA PHE A 17 17.21 36.28 -2.35
C PHE A 17 17.88 34.91 -2.35
N ARG A 18 18.97 34.83 -3.08
CA ARG A 18 19.90 33.70 -3.06
C ARG A 18 21.28 34.26 -2.77
N SER A 19 22.02 33.64 -1.88
CA SER A 19 23.40 34.03 -1.61
C SER A 19 24.29 32.81 -1.54
N THR A 20 25.49 32.96 -2.08
CA THR A 20 26.55 31.94 -1.99
C THR A 20 27.12 31.82 -0.58
N LYS A 21 26.95 32.84 0.27
CA LYS A 21 27.38 32.83 1.66
C LYS A 21 26.27 33.37 2.58
N PRO A 22 26.18 32.90 3.84
CA PRO A 22 25.17 33.39 4.78
C PRO A 22 25.26 34.91 4.98
N GLN A 23 24.14 35.61 4.77
CA GLN A 23 24.01 37.07 4.97
C GLN A 23 22.88 37.36 5.96
N SER A 24 23.02 38.43 6.74
CA SER A 24 21.97 38.83 7.68
C SER A 24 20.78 39.46 6.96
N ILE A 25 19.58 39.09 7.38
CA ILE A 25 18.31 39.59 6.82
C ILE A 25 18.23 41.12 6.90
N SER A 26 18.75 41.73 7.97
CA SER A 26 18.78 43.19 8.14
C SER A 26 19.63 43.90 7.08
N LYS A 27 20.78 43.32 6.71
CA LYS A 27 21.65 43.86 5.66
C LYS A 27 21.01 43.76 4.29
N ILE A 28 20.33 42.64 4.03
CA ILE A 28 19.56 42.42 2.81
C ILE A 28 18.42 43.44 2.69
N ASN A 29 17.64 43.65 3.75
CA ASN A 29 16.55 44.63 3.78
C ASN A 29 17.04 46.07 3.58
N TYR A 30 18.20 46.42 4.13
CA TYR A 30 18.81 47.73 3.92
C TYR A 30 19.16 47.97 2.44
N ILE A 31 19.84 47.01 1.80
CA ILE A 31 20.19 47.08 0.38
C ILE A 31 18.92 47.23 -0.48
N PHE A 32 17.85 46.50 -0.14
CA PHE A 32 16.58 46.61 -0.83
C PHE A 32 15.94 47.99 -0.72
N SER A 33 15.89 48.55 0.49
CA SER A 33 15.31 49.88 0.71
C SER A 33 16.07 50.97 -0.04
N GLU A 34 17.39 50.81 -0.18
CA GLU A 34 18.26 51.73 -0.91
C GLU A 34 18.16 51.56 -2.44
N PHE A 35 17.95 50.34 -2.92
CA PHE A 35 17.67 50.10 -4.33
C PHE A 35 16.33 50.71 -4.75
N ILE A 36 15.26 50.49 -3.97
CA ILE A 36 13.93 51.04 -4.26
C ILE A 36 13.93 52.58 -4.26
N SER A 37 14.76 53.21 -3.43
CA SER A 37 14.85 54.68 -3.37
C SER A 37 15.67 55.30 -4.50
N SER A 38 16.60 54.56 -5.08
CA SER A 38 17.51 55.07 -6.13
C SER A 38 17.14 54.62 -7.55
N LEU A 39 16.57 53.42 -7.71
CA LEU A 39 16.21 52.78 -8.99
C LEU A 39 17.34 52.85 -10.04
N GLN A 40 18.60 52.81 -9.60
CA GLN A 40 19.75 52.88 -10.50
C GLN A 40 20.13 51.50 -11.03
N HIS A 41 20.49 51.44 -12.31
CA HIS A 41 21.00 50.23 -12.97
C HIS A 41 22.27 49.69 -12.28
N VAL A 42 23.15 50.58 -11.80
CA VAL A 42 24.36 50.19 -11.05
C VAL A 42 24.50 51.07 -9.81
N ILE A 43 24.74 50.44 -8.65
CA ILE A 43 25.02 51.10 -7.38
C ILE A 43 26.41 50.70 -6.91
N TYR A 44 27.30 51.67 -6.78
CA TYR A 44 28.67 51.47 -6.29
C TYR A 44 28.72 51.63 -4.76
N LYS A 45 29.28 50.64 -4.06
CA LYS A 45 29.50 50.69 -2.59
C LYS A 45 30.93 50.30 -2.22
N ASP A 46 31.26 50.49 -0.94
CA ASP A 46 32.62 50.31 -0.43
C ASP A 46 33.15 48.87 -0.59
N LEU A 47 32.28 47.86 -0.51
CA LEU A 47 32.68 46.45 -0.53
C LEU A 47 32.16 45.66 -1.74
N TYR A 48 31.01 46.05 -2.28
CA TYR A 48 30.34 45.35 -3.38
C TYR A 48 29.75 46.36 -4.35
N ASN A 49 29.64 45.98 -5.61
CA ASN A 49 28.80 46.70 -6.56
C ASN A 49 27.48 45.95 -6.71
N TYR A 50 26.40 46.68 -6.98
CA TYR A 50 25.10 46.09 -7.24
C TYR A 50 24.69 46.46 -8.66
N VAL A 51 24.26 45.46 -9.42
CA VAL A 51 23.85 45.60 -10.81
C VAL A 51 22.40 45.14 -10.89
N SER A 52 21.51 45.94 -11.46
CA SER A 52 20.08 45.65 -11.51
C SER A 52 19.56 45.62 -12.93
N ILE A 53 18.62 44.71 -13.21
CA ILE A 53 17.92 44.65 -14.48
C ILE A 53 16.41 44.60 -14.21
N GLY A 54 15.63 45.32 -15.01
CA GLY A 54 14.17 45.24 -14.98
C GLY A 54 13.68 44.08 -15.85
N LEU A 55 12.88 43.19 -15.27
CA LEU A 55 12.10 42.19 -16.01
C LEU A 55 10.80 42.83 -16.54
N SER A 56 10.14 43.61 -15.68
CA SER A 56 8.92 44.38 -15.98
C SER A 56 8.98 45.75 -15.29
N ASN A 57 7.93 46.58 -15.41
CA ASN A 57 7.86 47.87 -14.72
C ASN A 57 7.88 47.74 -13.18
N THR A 58 7.50 46.58 -12.66
CA THR A 58 7.35 46.33 -11.22
C THR A 58 8.37 45.31 -10.69
N MET A 59 9.04 44.57 -11.57
CA MET A 59 9.90 43.46 -11.20
C MET A 59 11.36 43.67 -11.63
N PHE A 60 12.28 43.50 -10.67
CA PHE A 60 13.71 43.74 -10.85
C PHE A 60 14.55 42.59 -10.31
N ILE A 61 15.59 42.21 -11.05
CA ILE A 61 16.66 41.34 -10.57
C ILE A 61 17.85 42.22 -10.18
N VAL A 62 18.44 41.98 -9.02
CA VAL A 62 19.63 42.68 -8.54
C VAL A 62 20.73 41.67 -8.22
N ALA A 63 21.92 41.84 -8.79
CA ALA A 63 23.11 41.04 -8.50
C ALA A 63 24.09 41.84 -7.64
N GLN A 64 24.50 41.27 -6.50
CA GLN A 64 25.62 41.74 -5.69
C GLN A 64 26.91 41.10 -6.19
N ILE A 65 27.86 41.92 -6.62
CA ILE A 65 29.13 41.47 -7.22
C ILE A 65 30.32 42.00 -6.42
N SER A 66 31.41 41.24 -6.37
CA SER A 66 32.66 41.76 -5.80
C SER A 66 33.30 42.77 -6.76
N LYS A 67 34.13 43.66 -6.21
CA LYS A 67 34.79 44.73 -6.97
C LYS A 67 35.75 44.24 -8.05
N ASP A 68 36.24 43.01 -7.92
CA ASP A 68 37.26 42.43 -8.79
C ASP A 68 36.70 41.86 -10.10
N HIS A 69 35.39 41.92 -10.31
CA HIS A 69 34.74 41.36 -11.50
C HIS A 69 34.10 42.44 -12.39
N SER A 70 34.02 42.15 -13.69
CA SER A 70 33.46 43.07 -14.66
C SER A 70 31.93 43.15 -14.53
N ILE A 71 31.39 44.36 -14.58
CA ILE A 71 29.94 44.60 -14.57
C ILE A 71 29.29 44.10 -15.87
N SER A 72 30.03 44.12 -16.98
CA SER A 72 29.56 43.68 -18.29
C SER A 72 29.19 42.20 -18.32
N GLU A 73 30.05 41.32 -17.78
CA GLU A 73 29.78 39.88 -17.72
C GLU A 73 28.50 39.59 -16.92
N VAL A 74 28.31 40.29 -15.80
CA VAL A 74 27.13 40.12 -14.94
C VAL A 74 25.86 40.57 -15.66
N ASN A 75 25.93 41.67 -16.40
CA ASN A 75 24.82 42.16 -17.22
C ASN A 75 24.41 41.15 -18.30
N ASP A 76 25.38 40.51 -18.97
CA ASP A 76 25.08 39.50 -19.99
C ASP A 76 24.32 38.30 -19.38
N TYR A 77 24.66 37.88 -18.16
CA TYR A 77 23.91 36.83 -17.45
C TYR A 77 22.51 37.27 -17.03
N LEU A 78 22.37 38.50 -16.55
CA LEU A 78 21.08 39.05 -16.17
C LEU A 78 20.14 39.18 -17.39
N GLU A 79 20.67 39.55 -18.55
CA GLU A 79 19.93 39.60 -19.83
C GLU A 79 19.54 38.21 -20.33
N LYS A 80 20.38 37.18 -20.16
CA LYS A 80 20.01 35.77 -20.46
C LYS A 80 18.83 35.30 -19.61
N ILE A 81 18.80 35.67 -18.32
CA ILE A 81 17.69 35.32 -17.44
C ILE A 81 16.42 36.07 -17.86
N ARG A 82 16.54 37.36 -18.18
CA ARG A 82 15.42 38.17 -18.69
C ARG A 82 14.83 37.63 -19.98
N THR A 83 15.67 37.19 -20.92
CA THR A 83 15.24 36.66 -22.22
C THR A 83 14.66 35.25 -22.15
N SER A 84 14.84 34.53 -21.03
CA SER A 84 14.29 33.18 -20.84
C SER A 84 12.81 33.15 -20.40
N GLY A 85 12.12 34.30 -20.40
CA GLY A 85 10.67 34.42 -20.28
C GLY A 85 10.15 34.00 -18.91
N VAL A 86 10.78 34.51 -17.86
CA VAL A 86 10.47 34.13 -16.48
C VAL A 86 9.62 35.22 -15.82
N ASP A 87 8.32 34.95 -15.65
CA ASP A 87 7.35 35.90 -15.11
C ASP A 87 7.10 35.71 -13.61
N ASP A 88 7.46 34.55 -13.04
CA ASP A 88 7.33 34.29 -11.60
C ASP A 88 8.67 34.40 -10.85
N LEU A 89 8.57 34.96 -9.66
CA LEU A 89 9.62 35.09 -8.65
C LEU A 89 10.29 33.73 -8.34
N PHE A 90 9.52 32.65 -8.27
CA PHE A 90 10.05 31.32 -7.97
C PHE A 90 10.84 30.71 -9.13
N ASP A 91 10.36 30.85 -10.36
CA ASP A 91 11.06 30.35 -11.54
C ASP A 91 12.41 31.07 -11.73
N ILE A 92 12.49 32.33 -11.34
CA ILE A 92 13.73 33.11 -11.33
C ILE A 92 14.72 32.53 -10.33
N LEU A 93 14.26 32.13 -9.14
CA LEU A 93 15.11 31.46 -8.14
C LEU A 93 15.64 30.13 -8.64
N ILE A 94 14.78 29.31 -9.26
CA ILE A 94 15.16 28.01 -9.83
C ILE A 94 16.20 28.21 -10.94
N SER A 95 15.99 29.22 -11.79
CA SER A 95 16.95 29.62 -12.81
C SER A 95 18.30 30.00 -12.19
N PHE A 96 18.32 30.71 -11.06
CA PHE A 96 19.58 31.03 -10.36
C PHE A 96 20.32 29.80 -9.88
N ASP A 97 19.63 28.82 -9.30
CA ASP A 97 20.27 27.59 -8.81
C ASP A 97 20.79 26.69 -9.93
N ASN A 98 20.16 26.74 -11.10
CA ASN A 98 20.60 25.98 -12.27
C ASN A 98 21.74 26.65 -13.05
N ILE A 99 21.81 27.99 -13.03
CA ILE A 99 22.84 28.75 -13.74
C ILE A 99 24.08 28.94 -12.87
N LEU A 100 23.93 29.18 -11.55
CA LEU A 100 25.03 29.57 -10.67
C LEU A 100 25.53 28.42 -9.80
N TYR A 101 26.83 28.15 -9.86
CA TYR A 101 27.51 27.28 -8.92
C TYR A 101 28.74 27.99 -8.35
N ASN A 102 28.81 28.09 -7.01
CA ASN A 102 29.88 28.82 -6.31
C ASN A 102 30.12 30.25 -6.83
N GLY A 103 29.07 30.91 -7.35
CA GLY A 103 29.13 32.27 -7.86
C GLY A 103 29.74 32.41 -9.26
N TYR A 104 29.85 31.31 -10.01
CA TYR A 104 30.17 31.26 -11.44
C TYR A 104 28.98 30.69 -12.22
N ALA A 105 28.76 31.17 -13.44
CA ALA A 105 27.76 30.61 -14.34
C ALA A 105 28.30 29.31 -14.95
N ILE A 106 27.56 28.20 -14.83
CA ILE A 106 27.94 26.89 -15.36
C ILE A 106 27.13 26.50 -16.58
N ASN A 107 25.85 26.87 -16.65
CA ASN A 107 24.96 26.41 -17.71
C ASN A 107 24.18 27.58 -18.33
N ASP A 108 24.32 27.74 -19.65
CA ASP A 108 23.81 28.89 -20.40
C ASP A 108 22.46 28.61 -21.09
N ASP A 109 22.08 27.35 -21.29
CA ASP A 109 20.91 26.97 -22.10
C ASP A 109 19.67 26.62 -21.24
N ILE A 110 19.16 27.63 -20.53
CA ILE A 110 17.94 27.55 -19.69
C ILE A 110 16.75 26.95 -20.47
N GLN A 111 16.64 27.24 -21.77
CA GLN A 111 15.57 26.73 -22.62
C GLN A 111 15.65 25.22 -22.85
N MET A 112 16.86 24.66 -22.94
CA MET A 112 17.04 23.21 -23.10
C MET A 112 16.57 22.48 -21.84
N ILE A 113 16.91 23.01 -20.66
CA ILE A 113 16.49 22.45 -19.36
C ILE A 113 14.96 22.47 -19.25
N LYS A 114 14.32 23.62 -19.51
CA LYS A 114 12.85 23.73 -19.52
C LYS A 114 12.20 22.76 -20.51
N SER A 115 12.82 22.57 -21.67
CA SER A 115 12.29 21.65 -22.70
C SER A 115 12.40 20.18 -22.30
N MET A 116 13.40 19.80 -21.50
CA MET A 116 13.56 18.44 -20.99
C MET A 116 12.49 18.12 -19.94
N ASP A 117 12.26 19.04 -18.99
CA ASP A 117 11.21 18.87 -17.97
C ASP A 117 9.81 18.74 -18.60
N SER A 118 9.52 19.56 -19.61
CA SER A 118 8.25 19.48 -20.35
C SER A 118 8.09 18.19 -21.17
N GLN A 119 9.19 17.62 -21.67
CA GLN A 119 9.14 16.34 -22.40
C GLN A 119 8.91 15.16 -21.46
N ASP A 120 9.55 15.15 -20.29
CA ASP A 120 9.35 14.10 -19.29
C ASP A 120 7.92 14.12 -18.72
N GLU A 121 7.37 15.31 -18.48
CA GLU A 121 5.97 15.48 -18.05
C GLU A 121 4.99 14.93 -19.09
N LYS A 122 5.23 15.25 -20.38
CA LYS A 122 4.40 14.74 -21.49
C LYS A 122 4.51 13.23 -21.69
N ILE A 123 5.70 12.65 -21.52
CA ILE A 123 5.90 11.20 -21.56
C ILE A 123 5.16 10.53 -20.38
N HIS A 124 5.18 11.15 -19.20
CA HIS A 124 4.48 10.66 -18.04
C HIS A 124 2.95 10.68 -18.24
N GLU A 125 2.40 11.77 -18.76
CA GLU A 125 0.98 11.87 -19.09
C GLU A 125 0.56 10.80 -20.11
N LEU A 126 1.31 10.63 -21.19
CA LEU A 126 1.05 9.60 -22.21
C LEU A 126 1.09 8.19 -21.61
N MET A 127 2.02 7.91 -20.69
CA MET A 127 2.09 6.63 -19.99
C MET A 127 0.88 6.40 -19.10
N LEU A 128 0.41 7.43 -18.40
CA LEU A 128 -0.80 7.37 -17.58
C LEU A 128 -2.06 7.13 -18.43
N GLU A 129 -2.17 7.81 -19.57
CA GLU A 129 -3.27 7.60 -20.53
C GLU A 129 -3.24 6.19 -21.11
N HIS A 130 -2.07 5.70 -21.53
CA HIS A 130 -1.92 4.35 -22.08
C HIS A 130 -2.31 3.29 -21.04
N ARG A 131 -1.82 3.42 -19.80
CA ARG A 131 -2.21 2.54 -18.69
C ARG A 131 -3.71 2.62 -18.38
N LYS A 132 -4.33 3.81 -18.49
CA LYS A 132 -5.80 3.97 -18.35
C LYS A 132 -6.55 3.27 -19.48
N GLN A 133 -6.06 3.31 -20.72
CA GLN A 133 -6.65 2.62 -21.86
C GLN A 133 -6.53 1.10 -21.74
N GLU A 134 -5.34 0.58 -21.46
CA GLU A 134 -5.10 -0.85 -21.23
C GLU A 134 -6.02 -1.40 -20.13
N ARG A 135 -6.16 -0.65 -19.02
CA ARG A 135 -7.08 -1.03 -17.94
C ARG A 135 -8.54 -1.07 -18.38
N LYS A 136 -9.00 -0.10 -19.19
CA LYS A 136 -10.37 -0.10 -19.74
C LYS A 136 -10.62 -1.28 -20.69
N GLU A 137 -9.61 -1.71 -21.42
CA GLU A 137 -9.70 -2.86 -22.32
C GLU A 137 -9.77 -4.17 -21.54
N LEU A 138 -8.86 -4.35 -20.57
CA LEU A 138 -8.89 -5.47 -19.64
C LEU A 138 -10.24 -5.54 -18.89
N GLU A 139 -10.75 -4.42 -18.39
CA GLU A 139 -12.03 -4.38 -17.68
C GLU A 139 -13.21 -4.78 -18.60
N LYS A 140 -13.19 -4.38 -19.88
CA LYS A 140 -14.19 -4.81 -20.87
C LYS A 140 -14.10 -6.32 -21.12
N GLU A 141 -12.88 -6.86 -21.19
CA GLU A 141 -12.65 -8.29 -21.39
C GLU A 141 -13.11 -9.11 -20.17
N TYR A 142 -12.77 -8.68 -18.96
CA TYR A 142 -13.27 -9.26 -17.71
C TYR A 142 -14.80 -9.18 -17.60
N LYS A 143 -15.42 -8.06 -18.01
CA LYS A 143 -16.89 -7.94 -18.04
C LYS A 143 -17.53 -8.92 -19.03
N ARG A 144 -16.89 -9.19 -20.18
CA ARG A 144 -17.37 -10.19 -21.16
C ARG A 144 -17.28 -11.61 -20.61
N GLN A 145 -16.15 -11.98 -20.02
CA GLN A 145 -15.97 -13.30 -19.37
C GLN A 145 -16.99 -13.49 -18.24
N ARG A 146 -17.14 -12.49 -17.37
CA ARG A 146 -18.13 -12.52 -16.27
C ARG A 146 -19.57 -12.64 -16.75
N ASN A 147 -19.91 -12.05 -17.90
CA ASN A 147 -21.26 -12.20 -18.46
C ASN A 147 -21.49 -13.62 -18.98
N GLN A 148 -20.46 -14.29 -19.52
CA GLN A 148 -20.53 -15.72 -19.85
C GLN A 148 -20.71 -16.56 -18.58
N ASP A 149 -19.98 -16.25 -17.51
CA ASP A 149 -20.11 -16.96 -16.22
C ASP A 149 -21.48 -16.77 -15.57
N LYS A 150 -22.05 -15.56 -15.63
CA LYS A 150 -23.41 -15.28 -15.13
C LYS A 150 -24.51 -16.01 -15.92
N LEU A 151 -24.29 -16.26 -17.21
CA LEU A 151 -25.18 -17.07 -18.04
C LEU A 151 -25.16 -18.53 -17.58
N ILE A 152 -23.98 -19.05 -17.23
CA ILE A 152 -23.78 -20.38 -16.67
C ILE A 152 -24.40 -20.47 -15.25
N GLU A 153 -24.20 -19.44 -14.42
CA GLU A 153 -24.70 -19.38 -13.05
C GLU A 153 -26.23 -19.27 -12.99
N LYS A 154 -26.87 -18.54 -13.93
CA LYS A 154 -28.34 -18.49 -14.07
C LYS A 154 -28.98 -19.82 -14.45
N ILE A 155 -28.24 -20.71 -15.10
CA ILE A 155 -28.70 -22.08 -15.40
C ILE A 155 -28.65 -22.94 -14.13
N LEU A 156 -27.69 -22.70 -13.24
CA LEU A 156 -27.47 -23.46 -12.00
C LEU A 156 -28.33 -22.97 -10.80
N THR A 157 -28.75 -21.71 -10.78
CA THR A 157 -29.40 -21.07 -9.60
C THR A 157 -30.93 -21.24 -9.50
N LYS A 158 -31.58 -22.01 -10.38
CA LYS A 158 -33.03 -22.24 -10.27
C LYS A 158 -33.48 -23.19 -9.16
N GLU A 159 -32.58 -23.85 -8.43
CA GLU A 159 -32.97 -24.87 -7.45
C GLU A 159 -32.70 -24.57 -5.97
N LYS A 160 -31.96 -23.53 -5.56
CA LYS A 160 -31.60 -23.37 -4.14
C LYS A 160 -31.42 -21.93 -3.66
N PHE A 161 -32.50 -21.14 -3.59
CA PHE A 161 -32.48 -19.92 -2.76
C PHE A 161 -33.84 -19.67 -2.09
N LYS A 162 -34.03 -20.35 -0.95
CA LYS A 162 -34.80 -19.82 0.18
C LYS A 162 -34.10 -20.28 1.45
N ASN A 163 -33.78 -19.31 2.30
CA ASN A 163 -33.14 -19.39 3.62
C ASN A 163 -31.62 -19.26 3.56
N THR A 164 -31.11 -18.11 4.01
CA THR A 164 -30.34 -17.96 5.26
C THR A 164 -29.97 -16.48 5.43
N PHE A 165 -30.75 -15.79 6.26
CA PHE A 165 -30.39 -14.58 6.97
C PHE A 165 -30.20 -15.01 8.42
N ASP A 166 -28.96 -15.06 8.89
CA ASP A 166 -28.52 -14.88 10.28
C ASP A 166 -27.00 -15.09 10.34
N SER A 167 -26.33 -14.40 11.27
CA SER A 167 -24.89 -14.41 11.59
C SER A 167 -23.95 -13.51 10.75
N PHE A 168 -23.83 -12.24 11.12
CA PHE A 168 -22.82 -11.30 10.60
C PHE A 168 -21.62 -11.10 11.54
N ASN A 169 -21.40 -11.99 12.52
CA ASN A 169 -20.17 -11.98 13.33
C ASN A 169 -19.78 -13.34 13.91
N GLU A 170 -20.20 -14.43 13.27
CA GLU A 170 -19.59 -15.72 13.54
C GLU A 170 -18.67 -16.08 12.38
N PRO A 171 -17.47 -16.62 12.65
CA PRO A 171 -16.71 -17.28 11.59
C PRO A 171 -17.66 -18.34 11.04
N VAL A 172 -18.07 -18.19 9.77
CA VAL A 172 -18.83 -19.21 9.08
C VAL A 172 -17.91 -20.42 8.98
N SER A 173 -17.90 -21.25 10.01
CA SER A 173 -17.32 -22.57 9.92
C SER A 173 -18.14 -23.25 8.85
N LYS A 174 -17.57 -23.39 7.65
CA LYS A 174 -18.11 -24.34 6.67
C LYS A 174 -18.30 -25.63 7.44
N ILE A 175 -19.56 -26.05 7.64
CA ILE A 175 -19.86 -27.32 8.29
C ILE A 175 -19.36 -28.38 7.31
N LEU A 176 -18.08 -28.74 7.48
CA LEU A 176 -17.41 -29.75 6.68
C LEU A 176 -17.93 -31.10 7.17
N THR A 177 -19.01 -31.55 6.53
CA THR A 177 -19.57 -32.88 6.71
C THR A 177 -18.74 -33.86 5.87
N SER A 178 -18.41 -35.00 6.48
CA SER A 178 -17.69 -36.10 5.83
C SER A 178 -18.45 -37.38 6.13
N ASP A 179 -18.59 -38.21 5.10
CA ASP A 179 -19.25 -39.51 5.20
C ASP A 179 -18.26 -40.63 5.56
N LYS A 180 -16.98 -40.29 5.77
CA LYS A 180 -15.92 -41.26 6.08
C LYS A 180 -15.91 -41.65 7.56
N PRO A 181 -15.52 -42.90 7.88
CA PRO A 181 -15.50 -43.38 9.26
C PRO A 181 -14.41 -42.72 10.12
N VAL A 182 -13.36 -42.19 9.49
CA VAL A 182 -12.24 -41.51 10.12
C VAL A 182 -12.10 -40.11 9.54
N ILE A 183 -12.25 -39.09 10.38
CA ILE A 183 -12.18 -37.69 9.98
C ILE A 183 -11.04 -37.02 10.73
N ILE A 184 -10.03 -36.58 9.99
CA ILE A 184 -8.92 -35.79 10.50
C ILE A 184 -9.16 -34.35 10.07
N SER A 185 -9.31 -33.43 11.02
CA SER A 185 -9.57 -32.02 10.75
C SER A 185 -8.41 -31.15 11.23
N LEU A 186 -7.83 -30.37 10.32
CA LEU A 186 -6.86 -29.33 10.61
C LEU A 186 -7.56 -27.98 10.53
N LYS A 187 -7.67 -27.30 11.66
CA LYS A 187 -8.19 -25.93 11.72
C LYS A 187 -7.05 -24.95 12.00
N GLU A 188 -6.97 -23.88 11.22
CA GLU A 188 -6.07 -22.75 11.46
C GLU A 188 -6.84 -21.44 11.59
N THR A 189 -6.43 -20.63 12.55
CA THR A 189 -7.00 -19.32 12.81
C THR A 189 -5.89 -18.28 12.87
N VAL A 190 -6.05 -17.21 12.10
CA VAL A 190 -5.06 -16.14 11.96
C VAL A 190 -5.55 -14.86 12.64
N ASP A 191 -4.67 -14.29 13.46
CA ASP A 191 -4.75 -12.96 14.04
C ASP A 191 -3.52 -12.17 13.55
N CYS A 192 -3.71 -11.09 12.80
CA CYS A 192 -2.62 -10.26 12.27
C CYS A 192 -2.97 -8.77 12.27
N THR A 193 -2.01 -7.94 12.67
CA THR A 193 -2.07 -6.49 12.58
C THR A 193 -0.79 -5.98 11.94
N ILE A 194 -0.91 -5.23 10.85
CA ILE A 194 0.20 -4.64 10.11
C ILE A 194 0.02 -3.12 9.99
N SER A 195 1.10 -2.37 9.78
CA SER A 195 1.01 -0.96 9.37
C SER A 195 0.76 -0.82 7.87
N SER A 196 0.44 0.41 7.42
CA SER A 196 0.32 0.78 6.01
C SER A 196 1.62 0.57 5.22
N GLU A 197 2.76 0.59 5.91
CA GLU A 197 4.10 0.26 5.41
C GLU A 197 4.43 -1.24 5.47
N ASN A 198 3.44 -2.11 5.73
CA ASN A 198 3.56 -3.56 5.90
C ASN A 198 4.43 -4.03 7.08
N PHE A 199 4.68 -3.18 8.08
CA PHE A 199 5.36 -3.62 9.30
C PHE A 199 4.43 -4.46 10.16
N ILE A 200 4.86 -5.66 10.52
CA ILE A 200 4.08 -6.58 11.33
C ILE A 200 4.11 -6.14 12.81
N LYS A 201 2.99 -5.65 13.32
CA LYS A 201 2.80 -5.32 14.75
C LYS A 201 2.41 -6.56 15.53
N GLU A 202 1.40 -7.29 15.04
CA GLU A 202 0.94 -8.56 15.61
C GLU A 202 0.80 -9.61 14.52
N ASN A 203 1.18 -10.85 14.83
CA ASN A 203 1.08 -11.98 13.92
C ASN A 203 1.08 -13.27 14.73
N SER A 204 -0.06 -13.94 14.75
CA SER A 204 -0.30 -15.17 15.47
C SER A 204 -1.19 -16.08 14.65
N VAL A 205 -0.70 -17.29 14.41
CA VAL A 205 -1.45 -18.37 13.77
C VAL A 205 -1.62 -19.48 14.80
N LYS A 206 -2.86 -19.79 15.15
CA LYS A 206 -3.22 -20.89 16.05
C LYS A 206 -3.78 -22.02 15.22
N GLY A 207 -3.24 -23.23 15.38
CA GLY A 207 -3.75 -24.39 14.68
C GLY A 207 -4.06 -25.56 15.60
N GLU A 208 -5.05 -26.35 15.23
CA GLU A 208 -5.49 -27.53 15.96
C GLU A 208 -5.82 -28.68 14.99
N LEU A 209 -5.11 -29.79 15.15
CA LEU A 209 -5.39 -31.06 14.48
C LEU A 209 -6.25 -31.93 15.38
N ASN A 210 -7.41 -32.34 14.88
CA ASN A 210 -8.37 -33.16 15.60
C ASN A 210 -8.72 -34.43 14.84
N LEU A 211 -9.05 -35.47 15.58
CA LEU A 211 -9.56 -36.73 15.08
C LEU A 211 -10.99 -36.93 15.54
N THR A 212 -11.87 -37.31 14.62
CA THR A 212 -13.23 -37.79 14.92
C THR A 212 -13.39 -39.14 14.23
N ILE A 213 -13.88 -40.13 14.98
CA ILE A 213 -14.15 -41.48 14.46
C ILE A 213 -15.64 -41.73 14.62
N THR A 214 -16.32 -42.17 13.58
CA THR A 214 -17.77 -42.44 13.63
C THR A 214 -18.07 -43.94 13.77
N ASP A 215 -17.16 -44.81 13.31
CA ASP A 215 -17.28 -46.27 13.37
C ASP A 215 -16.31 -46.89 14.41
N GLU A 216 -16.86 -47.74 15.28
CA GLU A 216 -16.12 -48.41 16.35
C GLU A 216 -14.98 -49.30 15.85
N TYR A 217 -15.04 -49.79 14.62
CA TYR A 217 -13.97 -50.58 14.01
C TYR A 217 -12.63 -49.82 13.96
N TYR A 218 -12.68 -48.50 13.84
CA TYR A 218 -11.52 -47.61 13.67
C TYR A 218 -11.09 -46.91 14.97
N GLN A 219 -11.53 -47.37 16.14
CA GLN A 219 -11.16 -46.74 17.43
C GLN A 219 -9.66 -46.76 17.75
N ASN A 220 -8.89 -47.62 17.08
CA ASN A 220 -7.45 -47.80 17.28
C ASN A 220 -6.69 -47.64 15.96
N ILE A 221 -6.45 -46.38 15.59
CA ILE A 221 -5.73 -46.02 14.36
C ILE A 221 -4.37 -45.38 14.66
N LYS A 222 -3.46 -45.50 13.69
CA LYS A 222 -2.16 -44.82 13.64
C LYS A 222 -2.17 -43.83 12.49
N ILE A 223 -1.84 -42.57 12.76
CA ILE A 223 -1.82 -41.50 11.76
C ILE A 223 -0.36 -41.05 11.58
N MET A 224 0.21 -41.31 10.40
CA MET A 224 1.52 -40.80 10.05
C MET A 224 1.43 -39.36 9.55
N TYR A 225 2.37 -38.52 9.99
CA TYR A 225 2.40 -37.11 9.61
C TYR A 225 3.80 -36.62 9.24
N CYS A 226 3.87 -35.49 8.54
CA CYS A 226 5.09 -34.72 8.35
C CYS A 226 4.86 -33.22 8.49
N ASN A 227 5.96 -32.48 8.64
CA ASN A 227 5.99 -31.00 8.76
C ASN A 227 5.16 -30.43 9.91
N ILE A 228 5.18 -31.09 11.08
CA ILE A 228 4.69 -30.48 12.32
C ILE A 228 5.62 -29.35 12.75
N ILE A 229 5.03 -28.26 13.23
CA ILE A 229 5.73 -27.09 13.78
C ILE A 229 6.52 -27.49 15.03
N GLU A 230 7.77 -27.03 15.14
CA GLU A 230 8.73 -27.42 16.18
C GLU A 230 8.19 -27.29 17.62
N ASN A 231 7.36 -26.28 17.89
CA ASN A 231 6.79 -26.01 19.21
C ASN A 231 5.35 -26.52 19.39
N ALA A 232 4.95 -27.55 18.64
CA ALA A 232 3.62 -28.13 18.76
C ALA A 232 3.42 -28.87 20.10
N LYS A 233 2.24 -28.68 20.69
CA LYS A 233 1.78 -29.38 21.89
C LYS A 233 0.95 -30.59 21.48
N PHE A 234 1.43 -31.77 21.86
CA PHE A 234 0.76 -33.03 21.63
C PHE A 234 -0.18 -33.39 22.77
N SER A 235 -1.30 -34.03 22.43
CA SER A 235 -2.26 -34.52 23.41
C SER A 235 -1.62 -35.51 24.39
N PRO A 236 -1.92 -35.42 25.71
CA PRO A 236 -1.33 -36.30 26.72
C PRO A 236 -1.76 -37.77 26.57
N PHE A 237 -2.81 -38.03 25.78
CA PHE A 237 -3.32 -39.37 25.52
C PHE A 237 -2.61 -40.09 24.37
N LEU A 238 -1.64 -39.43 23.72
CA LEU A 238 -0.85 -40.03 22.64
C LEU A 238 0.24 -40.96 23.16
N ASP A 239 0.55 -41.98 22.37
CA ASP A 239 1.69 -42.85 22.56
C ASP A 239 2.99 -42.07 22.33
N LYS A 240 3.83 -41.97 23.38
CA LYS A 240 5.06 -41.16 23.35
C LYS A 240 6.19 -41.82 22.56
N GLU A 241 6.19 -43.15 22.42
CA GLU A 241 7.22 -43.85 21.67
C GLU A 241 6.97 -43.69 20.18
N LEU A 242 5.73 -43.93 19.74
CA LEU A 242 5.31 -43.75 18.35
C LEU A 242 5.37 -42.29 17.90
N LEU A 243 5.24 -41.34 18.83
CA LEU A 243 5.39 -39.92 18.51
C LEU A 243 6.81 -39.58 18.00
N LYS A 244 7.84 -40.25 18.53
CA LYS A 244 9.24 -40.07 18.05
C LYS A 244 9.40 -40.52 16.60
N GLU A 245 8.58 -41.47 16.17
CA GLU A 245 8.53 -41.99 14.80
C GLU A 245 7.56 -41.21 13.89
N LYS A 246 7.04 -40.06 14.37
CA LYS A 246 6.05 -39.21 13.66
C LYS A 246 4.71 -39.91 13.40
N ILE A 247 4.25 -40.67 14.39
CA ILE A 247 2.97 -41.38 14.36
C ILE A 247 2.09 -40.90 15.52
N LEU A 248 0.88 -40.43 15.21
CA LEU A 248 -0.14 -40.11 16.21
C LEU A 248 -1.00 -41.35 16.44
N LYS A 249 -0.95 -41.89 17.65
CA LYS A 249 -1.82 -42.99 18.12
C LYS A 249 -2.31 -42.67 19.52
N VAL A 250 -3.60 -42.76 19.75
CA VAL A 250 -4.19 -42.58 21.08
C VAL A 250 -4.05 -43.90 21.87
N ASN A 251 -3.54 -43.84 23.10
CA ASN A 251 -3.28 -45.03 23.93
C ASN A 251 -4.54 -45.80 24.32
N LYS A 252 -5.68 -45.10 24.38
CA LYS A 252 -7.01 -45.68 24.65
C LYS A 252 -7.83 -45.65 23.37
N ASN A 253 -8.81 -46.55 23.28
CA ASN A 253 -9.80 -46.52 22.22
C ASN A 253 -10.47 -45.13 22.17
N VAL A 254 -10.45 -44.54 20.98
CA VAL A 254 -11.10 -43.26 20.73
C VAL A 254 -12.61 -43.45 20.85
N GLN A 255 -13.30 -42.54 21.53
CA GLN A 255 -14.75 -42.58 21.63
C GLN A 255 -15.37 -42.14 20.30
N THR A 256 -16.39 -42.86 19.84
CA THR A 256 -17.08 -42.53 18.59
C THR A 256 -17.83 -41.21 18.68
N ASN A 257 -17.91 -40.50 17.55
CA ASN A 257 -18.57 -39.21 17.38
C ASN A 257 -18.07 -38.10 18.32
N LYS A 258 -16.86 -38.25 18.88
CA LYS A 258 -16.21 -37.23 19.67
C LYS A 258 -14.98 -36.68 18.96
N LYS A 259 -14.85 -35.36 19.01
CA LYS A 259 -13.67 -34.65 18.53
C LYS A 259 -12.55 -34.77 19.54
N VAL A 260 -11.50 -35.50 19.18
CA VAL A 260 -10.30 -35.71 20.00
C VAL A 260 -9.18 -34.79 19.48
N PRO A 261 -8.71 -33.82 20.27
CA PRO A 261 -7.56 -33.01 19.89
C PRO A 261 -6.30 -33.85 19.94
N LEU A 262 -5.55 -33.86 18.84
CA LEU A 262 -4.28 -34.59 18.71
C LEU A 262 -3.09 -33.64 18.90
N VAL A 263 -3.11 -32.51 18.20
CA VAL A 263 -2.00 -31.55 18.16
C VAL A 263 -2.57 -30.14 18.21
N LYS A 264 -1.97 -29.29 19.04
CA LYS A 264 -2.19 -27.83 19.03
C LYS A 264 -0.87 -27.14 18.79
N TYR A 265 -0.85 -26.09 17.98
CA TYR A 265 0.35 -25.31 17.76
C TYR A 265 0.04 -23.82 17.66
N THR A 266 1.08 -23.03 17.90
CA THR A 266 1.07 -21.60 17.63
C THR A 266 2.33 -21.28 16.83
N THR A 267 2.16 -20.56 15.74
CA THR A 267 3.23 -20.11 14.86
C THR A 267 2.96 -18.69 14.39
N LYS A 268 3.85 -18.14 13.58
CA LYS A 268 3.68 -16.86 12.90
C LYS A 268 3.68 -17.09 11.41
N HIS A 269 3.04 -16.21 10.65
CA HIS A 269 3.28 -16.11 9.22
C HIS A 269 4.74 -15.75 8.98
N SER A 270 5.46 -16.57 8.21
CA SER A 270 6.81 -16.25 7.71
C SER A 270 6.77 -15.14 6.66
N GLN A 271 5.67 -15.05 5.91
CA GLN A 271 5.38 -14.04 4.91
C GLN A 271 3.89 -13.70 4.99
N LEU A 272 3.57 -12.41 4.86
CA LEU A 272 2.19 -11.93 4.83
C LEU A 272 1.48 -12.48 3.59
N PRO A 273 0.26 -13.04 3.71
CA PRO A 273 -0.49 -13.57 2.58
C PRO A 273 -0.88 -12.49 1.56
N ILE A 274 -1.04 -11.26 2.03
CA ILE A 274 -1.37 -10.09 1.23
C ILE A 274 -0.64 -8.86 1.79
N SER A 275 -0.02 -8.07 0.92
CA SER A 275 0.59 -6.79 1.26
C SER A 275 -0.22 -5.65 0.68
N ILE A 276 -0.06 -4.46 1.24
CA ILE A 276 -0.72 -3.23 0.80
C ILE A 276 0.32 -2.18 0.40
N ASP A 277 0.07 -1.46 -0.68
CA ASP A 277 0.73 -0.20 -1.00
C ASP A 277 -0.35 0.88 -1.06
N CYS A 278 -0.27 1.85 -0.15
CA CYS A 278 -1.26 2.92 0.00
C CYS A 278 -0.64 4.28 -0.33
N TRP A 279 -1.27 5.04 -1.23
CA TRP A 279 -0.86 6.39 -1.58
C TRP A 279 -2.05 7.35 -1.45
N SER A 280 -1.89 8.38 -0.63
CA SER A 280 -2.88 9.43 -0.47
C SER A 280 -2.47 10.69 -1.23
N SER A 281 -3.39 11.27 -1.98
CA SER A 281 -3.21 12.55 -2.67
C SER A 281 -4.43 13.45 -2.45
N ASN A 282 -4.31 14.73 -2.81
CA ASN A 282 -5.42 15.67 -2.73
C ASN A 282 -5.81 16.11 -4.15
N GLU A 283 -7.06 15.84 -4.55
CA GLU A 283 -7.65 16.27 -5.82
C GLU A 283 -8.92 17.09 -5.53
N ASP A 284 -9.01 18.32 -6.05
CA ASP A 284 -10.18 19.20 -5.91
C ASP A 284 -10.69 19.40 -4.46
N GLY A 285 -9.77 19.40 -3.49
CA GLY A 285 -10.09 19.54 -2.06
C GLY A 285 -10.67 18.28 -1.42
N GLN A 286 -10.59 17.13 -2.10
CA GLN A 286 -10.89 15.80 -1.58
C GLN A 286 -9.60 14.98 -1.50
N LYS A 287 -9.53 14.09 -0.50
CA LYS A 287 -8.46 13.12 -0.37
C LYS A 287 -8.78 11.92 -1.24
N VAL A 288 -7.77 11.43 -1.96
CA VAL A 288 -7.85 10.27 -2.85
C VAL A 288 -6.84 9.26 -2.38
N ASP A 289 -7.33 8.17 -1.80
CA ASP A 289 -6.53 7.04 -1.32
C ASP A 289 -6.50 5.95 -2.39
N SER A 290 -5.31 5.72 -2.96
CA SER A 290 -5.02 4.64 -3.89
C SER A 290 -4.47 3.44 -3.12
N LEU A 291 -5.25 2.36 -3.06
CA LEU A 291 -4.91 1.12 -2.37
C LEU A 291 -4.57 0.03 -3.37
N THR A 292 -3.33 -0.46 -3.34
CA THR A 292 -2.90 -1.61 -4.14
C THR A 292 -2.64 -2.79 -3.23
N PHE A 293 -3.32 -3.90 -3.47
CA PHE A 293 -3.13 -5.15 -2.73
C PHE A 293 -2.41 -6.16 -3.59
N THR A 294 -1.30 -6.70 -3.09
CA THR A 294 -0.48 -7.69 -3.79
C THR A 294 -0.48 -8.99 -3.01
N ALA A 295 -0.80 -10.09 -3.68
CA ALA A 295 -0.99 -11.38 -3.03
C ALA A 295 0.26 -12.26 -3.11
N SER A 296 0.77 -12.75 -1.98
CA SER A 296 1.90 -13.70 -1.97
C SER A 296 1.46 -15.17 -2.08
N LYS A 297 0.14 -15.40 -1.98
CA LYS A 297 -0.55 -16.69 -2.14
C LYS A 297 -1.84 -16.47 -2.92
N ASP A 298 -2.49 -17.54 -3.35
CA ASP A 298 -3.86 -17.42 -3.88
C ASP A 298 -4.80 -16.92 -2.77
N ILE A 299 -5.54 -15.84 -3.06
CA ILE A 299 -6.50 -15.20 -2.17
C ILE A 299 -7.89 -15.26 -2.81
N LYS A 300 -8.87 -15.82 -2.12
CA LYS A 300 -10.27 -15.89 -2.59
C LYS A 300 -11.18 -15.10 -1.68
N ASN A 301 -12.28 -14.59 -2.24
CA ASN A 301 -13.33 -13.89 -1.50
C ASN A 301 -12.78 -12.74 -0.64
N LEU A 302 -11.89 -11.92 -1.20
CA LEU A 302 -11.31 -10.77 -0.50
C LEU A 302 -12.37 -9.68 -0.32
N TYR A 303 -12.47 -9.21 0.91
CA TYR A 303 -13.23 -8.02 1.30
C TYR A 303 -12.33 -7.08 2.09
N ILE A 304 -12.48 -5.78 1.82
CA ILE A 304 -11.89 -4.70 2.60
C ILE A 304 -13.02 -3.99 3.34
N GLN A 305 -12.86 -3.77 4.63
CA GLN A 305 -13.84 -3.11 5.47
C GLN A 305 -13.22 -1.94 6.23
N PHE A 306 -13.92 -0.82 6.27
CA PHE A 306 -13.50 0.37 7.00
C PHE A 306 -14.70 1.21 7.45
N ASN A 307 -14.47 2.05 8.46
CA ASN A 307 -15.52 2.87 9.07
C ASN A 307 -15.67 4.21 8.34
N THR A 308 -16.92 4.64 8.12
CA THR A 308 -17.25 5.87 7.39
C THR A 308 -17.74 7.01 8.27
N LYS A 309 -17.84 6.85 9.60
CA LYS A 309 -18.40 7.88 10.52
C LYS A 309 -17.71 9.23 10.42
N LYS A 310 -16.43 9.24 10.06
CA LYS A 310 -15.59 10.44 9.94
C LYS A 310 -15.43 10.93 8.51
N LEU A 311 -16.01 10.22 7.55
CA LEU A 311 -15.86 10.47 6.12
C LEU A 311 -17.11 11.17 5.56
N THR A 312 -16.90 12.05 4.60
CA THR A 312 -17.97 12.70 3.84
C THR A 312 -17.61 12.68 2.36
N ARG A 313 -18.60 12.82 1.46
CA ARG A 313 -18.39 12.79 0.00
C ARG A 313 -17.58 11.56 -0.46
N LEU A 314 -18.01 10.39 -0.01
CA LEU A 314 -17.33 9.12 -0.28
C LEU A 314 -17.66 8.61 -1.69
N GLU A 315 -16.63 8.40 -2.49
CA GLU A 315 -16.70 7.75 -3.80
C GLU A 315 -15.70 6.59 -3.83
N ILE A 316 -16.16 5.41 -4.23
CA ILE A 316 -15.35 4.17 -4.18
C ILE A 316 -15.44 3.45 -5.52
N ASP A 317 -14.28 3.08 -6.03
CA ASP A 317 -14.21 2.17 -7.17
C ASP A 317 -14.61 0.75 -6.77
N GLY A 318 -15.60 0.19 -7.45
CA GLY A 318 -15.99 -1.23 -7.31
C GLY A 318 -17.36 -1.44 -6.68
N ARG A 319 -17.58 -2.66 -6.18
CA ARG A 319 -18.87 -3.06 -5.58
C ARG A 319 -18.70 -3.13 -4.08
N TYR A 320 -19.51 -2.39 -3.36
CA TYR A 320 -19.49 -2.40 -1.91
C TYR A 320 -20.91 -2.46 -1.35
N ASP A 321 -20.99 -2.96 -0.12
CA ASP A 321 -22.18 -2.85 0.71
C ASP A 321 -21.89 -1.83 1.82
N GLU A 322 -22.87 -0.99 2.14
CA GLU A 322 -22.79 -0.02 3.23
C GLU A 322 -23.77 -0.42 4.34
N ILE A 323 -23.25 -0.66 5.55
CA ILE A 323 -24.03 -1.12 6.70
C ILE A 323 -23.49 -0.45 7.96
N ASN A 324 -24.34 0.26 8.71
CA ASN A 324 -24.01 0.82 10.03
C ASN A 324 -22.72 1.68 10.08
N ASP A 325 -22.57 2.63 9.15
CA ASP A 325 -21.37 3.46 9.00
C ASP A 325 -20.08 2.66 8.74
N GLU A 326 -20.22 1.49 8.11
CA GLU A 326 -19.11 0.70 7.62
C GLU A 326 -19.34 0.35 6.16
N ILE A 327 -18.25 0.41 5.40
CA ILE A 327 -18.20 -0.03 4.02
C ILE A 327 -17.55 -1.39 3.98
N ARG A 328 -18.09 -2.29 3.16
CA ARG A 328 -17.49 -3.57 2.82
C ARG A 328 -17.31 -3.66 1.31
N LEU A 329 -16.09 -3.39 0.84
CA LEU A 329 -15.70 -3.44 -0.56
C LEU A 329 -15.38 -4.88 -0.99
N ASN A 330 -16.11 -5.40 -1.97
CA ASN A 330 -15.89 -6.72 -2.54
C ASN A 330 -14.79 -6.68 -3.59
N CYS A 331 -13.67 -7.33 -3.26
CA CYS A 331 -12.47 -7.30 -4.06
C CYS A 331 -12.25 -8.56 -4.90
N GLY A 332 -13.08 -9.59 -4.72
CA GLY A 332 -13.01 -10.82 -5.51
C GLY A 332 -11.86 -11.74 -5.13
N THR A 333 -11.08 -12.18 -6.11
CA THR A 333 -10.01 -13.18 -5.97
C THR A 333 -8.73 -12.60 -6.58
N ILE A 334 -7.60 -12.79 -5.91
CA ILE A 334 -6.26 -12.43 -6.38
C ILE A 334 -5.44 -13.72 -6.50
N LYS A 335 -4.79 -13.92 -7.64
CA LYS A 335 -3.86 -15.04 -7.81
C LYS A 335 -2.52 -14.73 -7.16
N LYS A 336 -1.76 -15.77 -6.83
CA LYS A 336 -0.40 -15.63 -6.34
C LYS A 336 0.42 -14.74 -7.29
N ASP A 337 1.11 -13.75 -6.72
CA ASP A 337 1.96 -12.77 -7.39
C ASP A 337 1.20 -11.71 -8.23
N ASP A 338 -0.14 -11.74 -8.24
CA ASP A 338 -0.97 -10.70 -8.86
C ASP A 338 -1.35 -9.58 -7.86
N SER A 339 -1.77 -8.44 -8.41
CA SER A 339 -2.21 -7.28 -7.65
C SER A 339 -3.56 -6.75 -8.13
N ILE A 340 -4.30 -6.14 -7.22
CA ILE A 340 -5.53 -5.39 -7.53
C ILE A 340 -5.45 -4.00 -6.90
N MET A 341 -6.09 -3.02 -7.53
CA MET A 341 -6.06 -1.62 -7.09
C MET A 341 -7.48 -1.10 -6.89
N TYR A 342 -7.70 -0.32 -5.83
CA TYR A 342 -8.92 0.43 -5.57
C TYR A 342 -8.60 1.88 -5.25
N GLU A 343 -9.45 2.77 -5.72
CA GLU A 343 -9.39 4.19 -5.41
C GLU A 343 -10.59 4.55 -4.52
N ILE A 344 -10.31 5.26 -3.43
CA ILE A 344 -11.31 5.76 -2.48
C ILE A 344 -11.14 7.27 -2.39
N LYS A 345 -12.13 8.02 -2.88
CA LYS A 345 -12.17 9.48 -2.72
C LYS A 345 -13.08 9.83 -1.57
N HIS A 346 -12.63 10.73 -0.71
CA HIS A 346 -13.43 11.21 0.41
C HIS A 346 -12.96 12.58 0.90
N SER A 347 -13.78 13.20 1.73
CA SER A 347 -13.44 14.37 2.53
C SER A 347 -13.43 13.96 4.00
N GLU A 348 -12.28 14.08 4.65
CA GLU A 348 -12.08 13.71 6.05
C GLU A 348 -12.22 14.92 6.99
N ARG A 349 -12.72 14.68 8.22
CA ARG A 349 -12.69 15.67 9.30
C ARG A 349 -11.52 15.48 10.27
N ASP A 350 -10.84 14.35 10.17
CA ASP A 350 -9.78 13.88 11.08
C ASP A 350 -8.63 13.29 10.24
N PRO A 351 -7.40 13.25 10.77
CA PRO A 351 -6.23 12.78 10.04
C PRO A 351 -6.22 11.27 9.71
N SER A 352 -6.97 10.45 10.44
CA SER A 352 -6.94 8.97 10.32
C SER A 352 -7.58 8.40 9.04
N GLY A 353 -8.24 9.23 8.23
CA GLY A 353 -8.83 8.84 6.95
C GLY A 353 -9.67 7.55 7.01
N ILE A 354 -9.36 6.62 6.10
CA ILE A 354 -10.01 5.32 5.97
C ILE A 354 -9.44 4.24 6.90
N PHE A 355 -8.38 4.53 7.66
CA PHE A 355 -7.77 3.55 8.55
C PHE A 355 -8.52 3.46 9.90
N PRO A 356 -8.52 2.28 10.54
CA PRO A 356 -7.91 1.03 10.10
C PRO A 356 -8.74 0.27 9.04
N LEU A 357 -8.07 -0.47 8.17
CA LEU A 357 -8.70 -1.39 7.23
C LEU A 357 -8.75 -2.80 7.82
N SER A 358 -9.91 -3.45 7.77
CA SER A 358 -10.08 -4.86 8.12
C SER A 358 -10.21 -5.71 6.87
N LEU A 359 -9.39 -6.73 6.74
CA LEU A 359 -9.40 -7.65 5.61
C LEU A 359 -10.06 -8.99 5.98
N SER A 360 -10.89 -9.50 5.08
CA SER A 360 -11.45 -10.85 5.18
C SER A 360 -11.23 -11.58 3.86
N PHE A 361 -10.62 -12.77 3.90
CA PHE A 361 -10.34 -13.58 2.73
C PHE A 361 -10.10 -15.05 3.08
N GLU A 362 -10.10 -15.91 2.07
CA GLU A 362 -9.71 -17.31 2.14
C GLU A 362 -8.34 -17.50 1.47
N THR A 363 -7.44 -18.26 2.09
CA THR A 363 -6.13 -18.64 1.50
C THR A 363 -5.69 -20.02 1.98
N ASP A 364 -4.57 -20.50 1.46
CA ASP A 364 -3.97 -21.77 1.86
C ASP A 364 -3.43 -21.74 3.30
N MET A 365 -3.44 -22.92 3.93
CA MET A 365 -2.85 -23.16 5.25
C MET A 365 -1.46 -22.53 5.40
N VAL A 366 -1.19 -22.02 6.60
CA VAL A 366 0.12 -21.55 7.03
C VAL A 366 1.00 -22.73 7.37
N SER A 367 0.48 -23.73 8.08
CA SER A 367 1.22 -24.95 8.31
C SER A 367 1.30 -25.78 7.03
N ASN A 368 2.48 -26.35 6.82
CA ASN A 368 2.69 -27.36 5.79
C ASN A 368 2.41 -28.78 6.31
N LEU A 369 1.59 -28.91 7.37
CA LEU A 369 1.25 -30.18 8.00
C LEU A 369 0.52 -31.08 7.00
N LYS A 370 1.03 -32.29 6.82
CA LYS A 370 0.44 -33.29 5.92
C LYS A 370 0.23 -34.59 6.66
N ILE A 371 -0.92 -35.21 6.41
CA ILE A 371 -1.18 -36.60 6.75
C ILE A 371 -0.68 -37.45 5.60
N THR A 372 0.26 -38.35 5.86
CA THR A 372 0.88 -39.17 4.82
C THR A 372 0.17 -40.50 4.65
N LYS A 373 -0.15 -41.17 5.76
CA LYS A 373 -0.82 -42.48 5.80
C LYS A 373 -1.63 -42.64 7.08
N VAL A 374 -2.69 -43.43 7.00
CA VAL A 374 -3.49 -43.86 8.15
C VAL A 374 -3.55 -45.37 8.16
N PHE A 375 -3.40 -45.98 9.34
CA PHE A 375 -3.45 -47.43 9.52
C PHE A 375 -4.48 -47.83 10.56
N SER A 376 -5.17 -48.94 10.31
CA SER A 376 -6.02 -49.64 11.28
C SER A 376 -5.53 -51.08 11.38
N LYS A 377 -5.23 -51.56 12.61
CA LYS A 377 -4.73 -52.93 12.86
C LYS A 377 -3.58 -53.35 11.91
N ASP A 378 -2.68 -52.41 11.63
CA ASP A 378 -1.49 -52.55 10.76
C ASP A 378 -1.73 -52.58 9.25
N ASP A 379 -2.98 -52.58 8.80
CA ASP A 379 -3.34 -52.35 7.39
C ASP A 379 -3.47 -50.85 7.11
N GLN A 380 -2.91 -50.39 5.99
CA GLN A 380 -3.13 -49.02 5.52
C GLN A 380 -4.58 -48.88 5.07
N ILE A 381 -5.24 -47.81 5.52
CA ILE A 381 -6.63 -47.50 5.15
C ILE A 381 -6.68 -46.24 4.31
N ASP A 382 -7.55 -46.24 3.31
CA ASP A 382 -7.88 -45.05 2.50
C ASP A 382 -9.27 -44.49 2.87
N ASP A 383 -9.94 -45.11 3.84
CA ASP A 383 -11.28 -44.73 4.29
C ASP A 383 -11.22 -43.66 5.38
N PHE A 384 -10.54 -42.56 5.07
CA PHE A 384 -10.48 -41.38 5.93
C PHE A 384 -10.58 -40.10 5.10
N ASP A 385 -11.07 -39.04 5.73
CA ASP A 385 -11.01 -37.69 5.17
C ASP A 385 -10.01 -36.82 5.94
N PHE A 386 -9.25 -36.02 5.20
CA PHE A 386 -8.40 -34.98 5.77
C PHE A 386 -8.92 -33.60 5.38
N ILE A 387 -9.63 -32.99 6.33
CA ILE A 387 -10.35 -31.73 6.17
C ILE A 387 -9.46 -30.58 6.65
N LYS A 388 -9.38 -29.52 5.85
CA LYS A 388 -8.62 -28.30 6.15
C LYS A 388 -9.58 -27.12 6.24
N ASP A 389 -9.56 -26.42 7.37
CA ASP A 389 -10.37 -25.24 7.64
C ASP A 389 -9.48 -24.05 8.01
N PHE A 390 -9.46 -23.02 7.16
CA PHE A 390 -8.66 -21.81 7.37
C PHE A 390 -9.61 -20.67 7.69
N THR A 391 -9.35 -19.94 8.76
CA THR A 391 -10.17 -18.81 9.17
C THR A 391 -9.29 -17.62 9.52
N ILE A 392 -9.65 -16.45 8.99
CA ILE A 392 -9.11 -15.18 9.47
C ILE A 392 -10.03 -14.69 10.58
N ASN A 393 -9.50 -14.60 11.79
CA ASN A 393 -10.24 -14.04 12.91
C ASN A 393 -10.07 -12.51 12.95
N SER A 394 -8.86 -12.02 12.69
CA SER A 394 -8.58 -10.59 12.56
C SER A 394 -7.40 -10.39 11.60
N TYR A 395 -7.57 -9.51 10.62
CA TYR A 395 -6.48 -9.03 9.76
C TYR A 395 -6.63 -7.52 9.58
N ILE A 396 -5.87 -6.75 10.34
CA ILE A 396 -6.03 -5.29 10.43
C ILE A 396 -4.81 -4.60 9.84
N ILE A 397 -5.06 -3.58 9.02
CA ILE A 397 -4.06 -2.65 8.52
C ILE A 397 -4.31 -1.32 9.22
N GLU A 398 -3.35 -0.92 10.04
CA GLU A 398 -3.34 0.38 10.70
C GLU A 398 -2.52 1.38 9.87
N GLU A 399 -2.71 2.67 10.13
CA GLU A 399 -1.86 3.71 9.55
C GLU A 399 -0.37 3.48 9.92
#